data_AF-A0A3N9XPZ7-F1
#
_entry.id   AF-A0A3N9XPZ7-F1
#
_cell.length_a   1.000
_cell.length_b   1.000
_cell.length_c   1.000
_cell.angle_alpha   90.00
_cell.angle_beta   90.00
_cell.angle_gamma   90.00
#
_symmetry.space_group_name_H-M   'P 1'
#
loop_
_entity.id
_entity.type
_entity.pdbx_description
1 polymer ?
#
loop_
_entity_poly.entity_id
_entity_poly.type
_entity_poly.pdbx_seq_one_letter_code
_entity_poly.pdbx_strand_id
1 'polypeptide(L)'
;MARRDGPGVHQTADQLRSGDYTNGVASPLAMQVAGAPTFLSTAEQQGVSPELLRPYFDLMRRRLAEGGGEEDLTGVIDLLVR
;
A
#
# COMPACT_ATOMS: atom_id res chain seq x y z
N MET A 1 -17.76 2.37 -26.30
CA MET A 1 -16.40 1.89 -25.96
C MET A 1 -16.31 1.86 -24.44
N ALA A 2 -16.57 0.71 -23.81
CA ALA A 2 -16.51 0.59 -22.36
C ALA A 2 -15.05 0.67 -21.91
N ARG A 3 -14.72 1.62 -21.03
CA ARG A 3 -13.42 1.67 -20.38
C ARG A 3 -13.28 0.38 -19.56
N ARG A 4 -12.36 -0.49 -19.94
CA ARG A 4 -11.96 -1.61 -19.08
C ARG A 4 -10.99 -1.03 -18.06
N ASP A 5 -11.50 -0.65 -16.91
CA ASP A 5 -10.64 -0.43 -15.77
C ASP A 5 -9.92 -1.76 -15.44
N GLY A 6 -8.64 -1.70 -15.10
CA GLY A 6 -7.83 -2.89 -14.84
C GLY A 6 -8.34 -3.65 -13.61
N PRO A 7 -8.05 -4.96 -13.47
CA PRO A 7 -8.55 -5.79 -12.37
C PRO A 7 -8.26 -5.20 -10.97
N GLY A 8 -7.15 -4.49 -10.80
CA GLY A 8 -6.80 -3.83 -9.52
C GLY A 8 -7.73 -2.69 -9.11
N VAL A 9 -8.36 -1.98 -10.06
CA VAL A 9 -9.31 -0.89 -9.73
C VAL A 9 -10.58 -1.46 -9.10
N HIS A 10 -11.10 -2.55 -9.66
CA HIS A 10 -12.29 -3.22 -9.12
C HIS A 10 -12.01 -3.82 -7.74
N GLN A 11 -10.87 -4.46 -7.55
CA GLN A 11 -10.46 -4.99 -6.25
C GLN A 11 -10.36 -3.90 -5.18
N THR A 12 -9.67 -2.79 -5.48
CA THR A 12 -9.54 -1.66 -4.55
C THR A 12 -10.92 -1.11 -4.17
N ALA A 13 -11.80 -0.94 -5.16
CA ALA A 13 -13.15 -0.45 -4.92
C ALA A 13 -14.00 -1.41 -4.06
N ASP A 14 -13.85 -2.72 -4.25
CA ASP A 14 -14.57 -3.72 -3.47
C ASP A 14 -14.07 -3.78 -2.02
N GLN A 15 -12.76 -3.72 -1.81
CA GLN A 15 -12.14 -3.62 -0.47
C GLN A 15 -12.59 -2.36 0.27
N LEU A 16 -12.59 -1.19 -0.38
CA LEU A 16 -13.09 0.06 0.23
C LEU A 16 -14.58 0.00 0.55
N ARG A 17 -15.40 -0.66 -0.29
CA ARG A 17 -16.85 -0.77 -0.06
C ARG A 17 -17.18 -1.74 1.07
N SER A 18 -16.43 -2.83 1.20
CA SER A 18 -16.67 -3.85 2.23
C SER A 18 -16.00 -3.52 3.57
N GLY A 19 -14.90 -2.76 3.55
CA GLY A 19 -14.00 -2.59 4.69
C GLY A 19 -13.12 -3.81 4.98
N ASP A 20 -13.19 -4.85 4.13
CA ASP A 20 -12.35 -6.04 4.24
C ASP A 20 -11.16 -5.94 3.29
N TYR A 21 -10.04 -5.49 3.85
CA TYR A 21 -8.77 -5.32 3.15
C TYR A 21 -7.99 -6.62 2.97
N THR A 22 -8.47 -7.75 3.48
CA THR A 22 -7.78 -9.06 3.36
C THR A 22 -8.20 -9.84 2.11
N ASN A 23 -9.21 -9.37 1.37
CA ASN A 23 -9.69 -10.02 0.17
C ASN A 23 -8.76 -9.84 -1.03
N GLY A 24 -8.41 -10.95 -1.69
CA GLY A 24 -7.66 -10.93 -2.95
C GLY A 24 -6.21 -10.44 -2.82
N VAL A 25 -5.66 -10.43 -1.61
CA VAL A 25 -4.31 -9.91 -1.32
C VAL A 25 -3.26 -10.69 -2.12
N ALA A 26 -2.60 -10.00 -3.04
CA ALA A 26 -1.48 -10.57 -3.79
C ALA A 26 -0.16 -10.46 -3.02
N SER A 27 0.04 -9.34 -2.29
CA SER A 27 1.21 -9.10 -1.45
C SER A 27 0.78 -8.42 -0.14
N PRO A 28 0.80 -9.14 0.99
CA PRO A 28 0.40 -8.59 2.28
C PRO A 28 1.20 -7.35 2.67
N LEU A 29 0.57 -6.42 3.38
CA LEU A 29 1.18 -5.17 3.82
C LEU A 29 2.47 -5.40 4.62
N ALA A 30 2.53 -6.42 5.47
CA ALA A 30 3.73 -6.78 6.22
C ALA A 30 4.94 -7.06 5.31
N MET A 31 4.71 -7.75 4.19
CA MET A 31 5.74 -8.03 3.19
C MET A 31 6.19 -6.74 2.48
N GLN A 32 5.23 -5.88 2.11
CA GLN A 32 5.55 -4.60 1.46
C GLN A 32 6.39 -3.70 2.37
N VAL A 33 6.04 -3.61 3.66
CA VAL A 33 6.80 -2.84 4.67
C VAL A 33 8.19 -3.42 4.87
N ALA A 34 8.35 -4.75 4.88
CA ALA A 34 9.66 -5.39 4.99
C ALA A 34 10.59 -5.05 3.81
N GLY A 35 10.05 -4.79 2.62
CA GLY A 35 10.82 -4.35 1.45
C GLY A 35 11.23 -2.88 1.44
N ALA A 36 10.61 -2.03 2.26
CA ALA A 36 10.82 -0.58 2.26
C ALA A 36 12.29 -0.13 2.39
N PRO A 37 13.13 -0.71 3.27
CA PRO A 37 14.52 -0.29 3.42
C PRO A 37 15.35 -0.46 2.12
N THR A 38 15.03 -1.49 1.32
CA THR A 38 15.71 -1.74 0.05
C THR A 38 15.41 -0.64 -0.96
N PHE A 39 14.15 -0.18 -1.06
CA PHE A 39 13.78 0.93 -1.94
C PHE A 39 14.50 2.23 -1.57
N LEU A 40 14.50 2.57 -0.28
CA LEU A 40 15.11 3.81 0.22
C LEU A 40 16.63 3.81 0.00
N SER A 41 17.32 2.72 0.37
CA SER A 41 18.77 2.63 0.20
C SER A 41 19.17 2.59 -1.28
N THR A 42 18.38 1.95 -2.15
CA THR A 42 18.62 1.96 -3.60
C THR A 42 18.45 3.37 -4.18
N ALA A 43 17.39 4.10 -3.80
CA ALA A 43 17.20 5.48 -4.26
C ALA A 43 18.40 6.36 -3.90
N GLU A 44 18.86 6.28 -2.66
CA GLU A 44 20.05 7.02 -2.18
C GLU A 44 21.32 6.63 -2.96
N GLN A 45 21.56 5.33 -3.18
CA GLN A 45 22.70 4.84 -3.98
C GLN A 45 22.67 5.32 -5.44
N GLN A 46 21.48 5.50 -6.01
CA GLN A 46 21.29 6.00 -7.37
C GLN A 46 21.23 7.54 -7.44
N GLY A 47 21.45 8.25 -6.32
CA GLY A 47 21.38 9.72 -6.28
C GLY A 47 19.97 10.28 -6.48
N VAL A 48 18.93 9.48 -6.23
CA VAL A 48 17.52 9.86 -6.36
C VAL A 48 16.94 10.19 -4.99
N SER A 49 16.29 11.36 -4.86
CA SER A 49 15.59 11.74 -3.64
C SER A 49 14.43 10.78 -3.35
N PRO A 50 14.36 10.16 -2.15
CA PRO A 50 13.23 9.30 -1.77
C PRO A 50 12.07 10.09 -1.14
N GLU A 51 11.96 11.40 -1.37
CA GLU A 51 11.01 12.31 -0.69
C GLU A 51 9.53 11.91 -0.82
N LEU A 52 9.13 11.27 -1.91
CA LEU A 52 7.78 10.74 -2.09
C LEU A 52 7.61 9.33 -1.49
N LEU A 53 8.70 8.55 -1.44
CA LEU A 53 8.68 7.19 -0.92
C LEU A 53 8.60 7.19 0.62
N ARG A 54 9.28 8.12 1.29
CA ARG A 54 9.27 8.22 2.76
C ARG A 54 7.86 8.33 3.36
N PRO A 55 7.03 9.33 3.00
CA PRO A 55 5.69 9.46 3.56
C PRO A 55 4.78 8.27 3.19
N TYR A 56 4.98 7.69 2.01
CA TYR A 56 4.25 6.48 1.60
C TYR A 56 4.61 5.26 2.48
N PHE A 57 5.90 5.01 2.74
CA PHE A 57 6.33 3.95 3.65
C PHE A 57 5.91 4.19 5.10
N ASP A 58 5.82 5.45 5.54
CA ASP A 58 5.36 5.79 6.88
C ASP A 58 3.87 5.47 7.09
N LEU A 59 3.02 5.68 6.07
CA LEU A 59 1.62 5.26 6.11
C LEU A 59 1.48 3.74 6.23
N MET A 60 2.24 2.98 5.43
CA MET A 60 2.21 1.52 5.49
C MET A 60 2.67 0.99 6.85
N ARG A 61 3.74 1.56 7.44
CA ARG A 61 4.21 1.19 8.79
C ARG A 61 3.17 1.48 9.85
N ARG A 62 2.47 2.62 9.75
CA ARG A 62 1.41 2.97 10.69
C ARG A 62 0.26 1.98 10.63
N ARG A 63 -0.22 1.64 9.43
CA ARG A 63 -1.30 0.64 9.27
C ARG A 63 -0.87 -0.75 9.76
N LEU A 64 0.36 -1.14 9.49
CA LEU A 64 0.93 -2.39 10.02
C LEU A 64 0.93 -2.41 11.55
N ALA A 65 1.31 -1.30 12.19
CA ALA A 65 1.29 -1.18 13.65
C ALA A 65 -0.12 -1.23 14.25
N GLU A 66 -1.14 -0.83 13.50
CA GLU A 66 -2.56 -0.97 13.85
C GLU A 66 -3.10 -2.41 13.62
N GLY A 67 -2.26 -3.34 13.14
CA GLY A 67 -2.60 -4.75 12.98
C GLY A 67 -2.90 -5.19 11.55
N GLY A 68 -2.76 -4.30 10.55
CA GLY A 68 -3.11 -4.56 9.15
C GLY A 68 -2.12 -5.45 8.38
N GLY A 69 -1.39 -6.35 9.02
CA GLY A 69 -0.27 -7.06 8.39
C GLY A 69 -0.65 -7.94 7.20
N GLU A 70 -1.82 -8.58 7.28
CA GLU A 70 -2.37 -9.46 6.23
C GLU A 70 -3.21 -8.72 5.18
N GLU A 71 -3.35 -7.40 5.32
CA GLU A 71 -4.17 -6.59 4.43
C GLU A 71 -3.45 -6.26 3.13
N ASP A 72 -4.23 -5.90 2.13
CA ASP A 72 -3.75 -5.17 0.96
C ASP A 72 -3.35 -3.74 1.34
N LEU A 73 -2.58 -3.10 0.47
CA LEU A 73 -2.21 -1.69 0.59
C LEU A 73 -3.43 -0.79 0.73
N THR A 74 -4.57 -1.14 0.12
CA THR A 74 -5.81 -0.34 0.18
C THR A 74 -6.18 0.12 1.58
N GLY A 75 -5.91 -0.67 2.63
CA GLY A 75 -6.22 -0.32 4.02
C GLY A 75 -5.52 0.96 4.53
N VAL A 76 -4.43 1.40 3.89
CA VAL A 76 -3.77 2.67 4.25
C VAL A 76 -4.61 3.90 3.90
N ILE A 77 -5.58 3.76 2.99
CA ILE A 77 -6.46 4.87 2.57
C ILE A 77 -7.28 5.37 3.78
N ASP A 78 -7.70 4.48 4.68
CA ASP A 78 -8.45 4.84 5.90
C ASP A 78 -7.65 5.75 6.85
N LEU A 79 -6.32 5.79 6.74
CA LEU A 79 -5.49 6.72 7.49
C LEU A 79 -5.54 8.16 6.93
N LEU A 80 -6.01 8.32 5.69
CA LEU A 80 -6.01 9.57 4.93
C LEU A 80 -7.39 10.21 4.86
N VAL A 81 -8.45 9.42 4.84
CA VAL A 81 -9.81 9.93 4.96
C VAL A 81 -10.09 10.34 6.41
N ARG A 82 -10.25 11.65 6.59
CA ARG A 82 -10.83 12.28 7.78
C ARG A 82 -12.12 12.95 7.38
#